data_AF-A0A6H1ZGG0-F1
#
_entry.id   AF-A0A6H1ZGG0-F1
#
_cell.length_a   1.000
_cell.length_b   1.000
_cell.length_c   1.000
_cell.angle_alpha   90.00
_cell.angle_beta   90.00
_cell.angle_gamma   90.00
#
_symmetry.space_group_name_H-M   'P 1'
#
loop_
_entity.id
_entity.type
_entity.pdbx_description
1 polymer ?
#
loop_
_entity_poly.entity_id
_entity_poly.type
_entity_poly.pdbx_seq_one_letter_code
_entity_poly.pdbx_strand_id
1 'polypeptide(L)'
;MVISKVGLNRIRKSKLAGNNPQYIKGKDKFRTKEWLSKKYNNEGLSLQSISVIVGVSTSCIYKWMKKHRIDRRKFCGRRGNHCHLWKGGVRGGNGKYIYIYKPEHPRSCRRVVPQQVLVVEKIIGRYLSGDEIVHHINGIKDDNRPENLYLFSDDREHQRYHQSFRKGSIKPITKSNF
;
A
#
# COMPACT_ATOMS: atom_id res chain seq x y z
N MET A 1 10.70 -19.96 25.64
CA MET A 1 10.43 -18.63 26.21
C MET A 1 10.47 -17.61 25.07
N VAL A 2 9.30 -17.13 24.65
CA VAL A 2 9.10 -16.29 23.46
C VAL A 2 9.46 -14.86 23.80
N ILE A 3 10.60 -14.34 23.32
CA ILE A 3 10.99 -12.95 23.60
C ILE A 3 10.23 -12.04 22.62
N SER A 4 9.29 -11.30 23.21
CA SER A 4 8.41 -10.30 22.62
C SER A 4 9.13 -9.25 21.77
N LYS A 5 8.52 -8.91 20.62
CA LYS A 5 8.88 -7.79 19.73
C LYS A 5 8.65 -6.44 20.42
N VAL A 6 9.51 -6.06 21.36
CA VAL A 6 9.53 -4.70 21.90
C VAL A 6 10.42 -3.84 21.02
N GLY A 7 9.87 -2.70 20.59
CA GLY A 7 10.46 -1.79 19.62
C GLY A 7 11.85 -1.29 20.03
N LEU A 8 12.88 -1.79 19.34
CA LEU A 8 14.22 -1.22 19.32
C LEU A 8 14.23 0.04 18.45
N ASN A 9 13.49 1.08 18.85
CA ASN A 9 13.57 2.40 18.24
C ASN A 9 14.43 3.32 19.12
N ARG A 10 15.53 3.79 18.52
CA ARG A 10 16.26 5.02 18.89
C ARG A 10 17.04 5.01 20.23
N ILE A 11 17.95 4.05 20.41
CA ILE A 11 19.01 4.12 21.45
C ILE A 11 20.38 4.29 20.76
N ARG A 12 21.19 5.25 21.24
CA ARG A 12 22.56 5.51 20.73
C ARG A 12 23.40 4.22 20.78
N LYS A 13 24.03 3.88 19.65
CA LYS A 13 24.76 2.61 19.38
C LYS A 13 25.80 2.22 20.43
N SER A 14 26.36 3.17 21.19
CA SER A 14 27.40 2.91 22.19
C SER A 14 26.91 2.24 23.47
N LYS A 15 25.63 2.36 23.85
CA LYS A 15 25.11 1.81 25.12
C LYS A 15 24.60 0.35 25.03
N LEU A 16 24.33 -0.17 23.83
CA LEU A 16 23.72 -1.51 23.66
C LEU A 16 24.73 -2.66 23.61
N ALA A 17 25.99 -2.41 23.25
CA ALA A 17 26.97 -3.48 23.06
C ALA A 17 27.49 -4.04 24.40
N GLY A 18 27.63 -3.20 25.43
CA GLY A 18 28.19 -3.60 26.73
C GLY A 18 27.29 -4.50 27.59
N ASN A 19 25.97 -4.42 27.41
CA ASN A 19 24.97 -5.14 28.23
C ASN A 19 24.23 -6.24 27.46
N ASN A 20 24.63 -6.58 26.23
CA ASN A 20 23.99 -7.63 25.44
C ASN A 20 24.57 -9.01 25.81
N PRO A 21 23.78 -9.98 26.33
CA PRO A 21 24.25 -11.31 26.71
C PRO A 21 24.85 -12.11 25.54
N GLN A 22 24.54 -11.73 24.30
CA GLN A 22 25.07 -12.37 23.09
C GLN A 22 26.29 -11.65 22.49
N TYR A 23 26.83 -10.62 23.16
CA TYR A 23 27.98 -9.88 22.67
C TYR A 23 29.20 -10.80 22.53
N ILE A 24 29.87 -10.72 21.38
CA ILE A 24 31.10 -11.47 21.10
C ILE A 24 32.27 -10.50 20.95
N LYS A 25 33.25 -10.59 21.86
CA LYS A 25 34.52 -9.87 21.76
C LYS A 25 35.45 -10.61 20.80
N GLY A 26 35.87 -9.95 19.71
CA GLY A 26 36.80 -10.51 18.70
C GLY A 26 36.24 -10.43 17.27
N LYS A 27 36.94 -9.69 16.40
CA LYS A 27 36.48 -9.36 15.04
C LYS A 27 36.54 -10.54 14.05
N ASP A 28 37.02 -11.70 14.45
CA ASP A 28 37.32 -12.80 13.52
C ASP A 28 36.16 -13.78 13.31
N LYS A 29 35.28 -13.96 14.30
CA LYS A 29 34.19 -14.95 14.22
C LYS A 29 33.13 -14.63 13.17
N PHE A 30 32.79 -13.35 12.94
CA PHE A 30 31.80 -12.97 11.93
C PHE A 30 32.38 -12.89 10.51
N ARG A 31 33.68 -13.13 10.33
CA ARG A 31 34.33 -13.13 9.01
C ARG A 31 34.21 -14.47 8.31
N THR A 32 33.70 -15.52 8.97
CA THR A 32 33.51 -16.84 8.36
C THR A 32 32.14 -16.93 7.69
N LYS A 33 32.07 -17.69 6.59
CA LYS A 33 30.84 -17.86 5.81
C LYS A 33 29.79 -18.61 6.61
N GLU A 34 30.21 -19.61 7.36
CA GLU A 34 29.40 -20.54 8.15
C GLU A 34 28.65 -19.78 9.23
N TRP A 35 29.35 -18.92 9.98
CA TRP A 35 28.76 -18.15 11.05
C TRP A 35 27.77 -17.11 10.52
N LEU A 36 28.16 -16.36 9.47
CA LEU A 36 27.27 -15.36 8.86
C LEU A 36 26.02 -15.99 8.27
N SER A 37 26.15 -17.12 7.55
CA SER A 37 25.02 -17.83 6.98
C SER A 37 24.11 -18.38 8.07
N LYS A 38 24.66 -18.98 9.13
CA LYS A 38 23.87 -19.47 10.28
C LYS A 38 23.07 -18.35 10.93
N LYS A 39 23.70 -17.22 11.26
CA LYS A 39 23.03 -16.08 11.90
C LYS A 39 22.00 -15.41 11.00
N TYR A 40 22.33 -15.21 9.72
CA TYR A 40 21.48 -14.48 8.80
C TYR A 40 20.36 -15.36 8.25
N ASN A 41 20.67 -16.54 7.69
CA ASN A 41 19.71 -17.41 7.02
C ASN A 41 18.95 -18.31 8.00
N ASN A 42 19.66 -19.04 8.88
CA ASN A 42 19.01 -20.04 9.74
C ASN A 42 18.32 -19.39 10.94
N GLU A 43 18.98 -18.45 11.61
CA GLU A 43 18.41 -17.72 12.76
C GLU A 43 17.58 -16.49 12.36
N GLY A 44 17.54 -16.15 11.06
CA GLY A 44 16.69 -15.08 10.53
C GLY A 44 17.06 -13.66 10.96
N LEU A 45 18.21 -13.46 11.59
CA LEU A 45 18.60 -12.16 12.13
C LEU A 45 18.78 -11.12 11.02
N SER A 46 18.44 -9.87 11.33
CA SER A 46 18.71 -8.74 10.42
C SER A 46 20.19 -8.37 10.48
N LEU A 47 20.71 -7.71 9.43
CA LEU A 47 22.07 -7.16 9.45
C LEU A 47 22.30 -6.21 10.63
N GLN A 48 21.26 -5.49 11.02
CA GLN A 48 21.29 -4.57 12.16
C GLN A 48 21.42 -5.33 13.48
N SER A 49 20.72 -6.44 13.63
CA SER A 49 20.80 -7.33 14.80
C SER A 49 22.19 -7.96 14.89
N ILE A 50 22.73 -8.46 13.79
CA ILE A 50 24.09 -9.02 13.71
C ILE A 50 25.13 -7.92 14.04
N SER A 51 24.92 -6.69 13.56
CA SER A 51 25.77 -5.53 13.86
C SER A 51 25.84 -5.25 15.35
N VAL A 52 24.72 -5.31 16.05
CA VAL A 52 24.65 -5.10 17.51
C VAL A 52 25.32 -6.25 18.26
N ILE A 53 25.13 -7.51 17.84
CA ILE A 53 25.74 -8.70 18.46
C ILE A 53 27.27 -8.66 18.37
N VAL A 54 27.80 -8.31 17.20
CA VAL A 54 29.25 -8.32 16.94
C VAL A 54 29.91 -6.98 17.35
N GLY A 55 29.13 -5.90 17.47
CA GLY A 55 29.67 -4.57 17.77
C GLY A 55 30.40 -3.93 16.58
N VAL A 56 29.99 -4.23 15.35
CA VAL A 56 30.56 -3.65 14.12
C VAL A 56 29.49 -2.91 13.34
N SER A 57 29.85 -2.07 12.37
CA SER A 57 28.85 -1.40 11.52
C SER A 57 28.11 -2.42 10.64
N THR A 58 26.83 -2.15 10.37
CA THR A 58 25.99 -2.93 9.45
C THR A 58 26.65 -3.09 8.08
N SER A 59 27.34 -2.05 7.60
CA SER A 59 28.10 -2.06 6.34
C SER A 59 29.28 -3.03 6.36
N CYS A 60 29.93 -3.23 7.52
CA CYS A 60 31.02 -4.20 7.66
C CYS A 60 30.50 -5.62 7.42
N ILE A 61 29.37 -5.99 8.04
CA ILE A 61 28.73 -7.30 7.85
C ILE A 61 28.30 -7.49 6.40
N TYR A 62 27.70 -6.45 5.79
CA TYR A 62 27.31 -6.50 4.38
C TYR A 62 28.49 -6.76 3.44
N LYS A 63 29.64 -6.11 3.66
CA LYS A 63 30.86 -6.35 2.87
C LYS A 63 31.31 -7.81 2.95
N TRP A 64 31.28 -8.41 4.14
CA TRP A 64 31.65 -9.81 4.34
C TRP A 64 30.64 -10.79 3.74
N MET A 65 29.34 -10.51 3.83
CA MET A 65 28.33 -11.29 3.13
C MET A 65 28.53 -11.27 1.61
N LYS A 66 28.84 -10.10 1.04
CA LYS A 66 29.15 -9.97 -0.40
C LYS A 66 30.40 -10.77 -0.77
N LYS A 67 31.46 -10.70 0.05
CA LYS A 67 32.70 -11.48 -0.15
C LYS A 67 32.44 -12.98 -0.17
N HIS A 68 31.54 -13.47 0.69
CA HIS A 68 31.17 -14.88 0.80
C HIS A 68 30.04 -15.32 -0.13
N ARG A 69 29.56 -14.43 -1.02
CA ARG A 69 28.43 -14.66 -1.92
C ARG A 69 27.17 -15.12 -1.17
N ILE A 70 26.91 -14.52 -0.01
CA ILE A 70 25.66 -14.74 0.74
C ILE A 70 24.66 -13.69 0.26
N ASP A 71 23.65 -14.15 -0.47
CA ASP A 71 22.60 -13.28 -0.97
C ASP A 71 21.77 -12.69 0.16
N ARG A 72 21.36 -11.43 -0.03
CA ARG A 72 20.43 -10.79 0.89
C ARG A 72 19.03 -11.30 0.62
N ARG A 73 18.25 -11.49 1.69
CA ARG A 73 16.80 -11.67 1.60
C ARG A 73 16.21 -10.54 0.78
N LYS A 74 15.35 -10.88 -0.19
CA LYS A 74 14.62 -9.89 -0.99
C LYS A 74 13.80 -9.03 -0.04
N PHE A 75 14.04 -7.72 -0.07
CA PHE A 75 13.20 -6.78 0.63
C PHE A 75 11.89 -6.64 -0.15
N CYS A 76 10.84 -7.30 0.30
CA CYS A 76 9.49 -6.87 -0.05
C CYS A 76 9.20 -5.63 0.81
N GLY A 77 9.17 -4.45 0.19
CA GLY A 77 8.79 -3.23 0.89
C GLY A 77 7.47 -3.40 1.63
N ARG A 78 7.29 -2.67 2.75
CA ARG A 78 6.00 -2.69 3.47
C ARG A 78 4.90 -2.31 2.47
N ARG A 79 3.89 -3.17 2.33
CA ARG A 79 2.74 -2.95 1.45
C ARG A 79 1.51 -2.61 2.27
N GLY A 80 0.50 -2.05 1.62
CA GLY A 80 -0.75 -1.77 2.31
C GLY A 80 -0.58 -0.73 3.42
N ASN A 81 -1.45 -0.82 4.41
CA ASN A 81 -1.43 -0.03 5.65
C ASN A 81 -0.14 -0.15 6.48
N HIS A 82 0.74 -1.10 6.20
CA HIS A 82 2.05 -1.20 6.85
C HIS A 82 3.08 -0.20 6.29
N CYS A 83 2.81 0.37 5.11
CA CYS A 83 3.61 1.42 4.51
C CYS A 83 3.23 2.77 5.13
N HIS A 84 4.21 3.54 5.62
CA HIS A 84 3.94 4.89 6.15
C HIS A 84 3.39 5.85 5.08
N LEU A 85 3.53 5.52 3.78
CA LEU A 85 2.96 6.29 2.66
C LEU A 85 1.52 5.90 2.35
N TRP A 86 0.92 4.95 3.08
CA TRP A 86 -0.43 4.50 2.83
C TRP A 86 -1.46 5.58 3.19
N LYS A 87 -2.08 6.17 2.18
CA LYS A 87 -3.12 7.21 2.31
C LYS A 87 -4.53 6.60 2.35
N GLY A 88 -4.75 5.65 3.27
CA GLY A 88 -6.05 4.97 3.38
C GLY A 88 -6.47 4.13 2.17
N GLY A 89 -5.56 3.88 1.23
CA GLY A 89 -5.85 3.16 -0.01
C GLY A 89 -6.56 4.00 -1.07
N VAL A 90 -6.53 5.33 -0.95
CA VAL A 90 -7.05 6.27 -1.94
C VAL A 90 -6.02 6.47 -3.07
N ARG A 91 -6.46 6.41 -4.33
CA ARG A 91 -5.66 6.73 -5.52
C ARG A 91 -6.46 7.63 -6.48
N GLY A 92 -5.80 8.51 -7.22
CA GLY A 92 -6.46 9.43 -8.17
C GLY A 92 -6.53 10.87 -7.67
N GLY A 93 -7.52 11.62 -8.16
CA GLY A 93 -7.66 13.07 -7.94
C GLY A 93 -6.96 13.92 -9.00
N ASN A 94 -7.14 15.24 -8.92
CA ASN A 94 -6.67 16.24 -9.89
C ASN A 94 -7.30 16.03 -11.28
N GLY A 95 -8.63 16.04 -11.34
CA GLY A 95 -9.42 15.86 -12.57
C GLY A 95 -9.50 14.41 -13.08
N LYS A 96 -9.04 13.44 -12.29
CA LYS A 96 -9.10 12.00 -12.58
C LYS A 96 -9.96 11.29 -11.54
N TYR A 97 -10.57 10.17 -11.94
CA TYR A 97 -11.35 9.33 -11.03
C TYR A 97 -10.57 8.98 -9.76
N ILE A 98 -11.24 9.15 -8.62
CA ILE A 98 -10.76 8.70 -7.33
C ILE A 98 -11.18 7.25 -7.15
N TYR A 99 -10.25 6.38 -6.76
CA TYR A 99 -10.53 5.00 -6.41
C TYR A 99 -10.13 4.73 -4.96
N ILE A 100 -10.91 3.88 -4.31
CA ILE A 100 -10.75 3.49 -2.92
C ILE A 100 -10.41 2.00 -2.86
N TYR A 101 -9.39 1.64 -2.08
CA TYR A 101 -9.05 0.25 -1.80
C TYR A 101 -10.17 -0.44 -1.02
N LYS A 102 -10.88 -1.35 -1.69
CA LYS A 102 -11.92 -2.21 -1.12
C LYS A 102 -11.85 -3.58 -1.81
N PRO A 103 -10.91 -4.46 -1.41
CA PRO A 103 -10.67 -5.72 -2.10
C PRO A 103 -11.90 -6.62 -2.12
N GLU A 104 -12.69 -6.62 -1.04
CA GLU A 104 -13.87 -7.50 -0.84
C GLU A 104 -15.16 -6.96 -1.48
N HIS A 105 -15.11 -5.82 -2.17
CA HIS A 105 -16.31 -5.25 -2.77
C HIS A 105 -16.75 -6.05 -4.01
N PRO A 106 -18.05 -6.28 -4.25
CA PRO A 106 -18.51 -7.01 -5.43
C PRO A 106 -18.03 -6.39 -6.74
N ARG A 107 -18.03 -5.05 -6.81
CA ARG A 107 -17.53 -4.26 -7.95
C ARG A 107 -16.02 -3.97 -7.92
N SER A 108 -15.27 -4.64 -7.05
CA SER A 108 -13.82 -4.43 -6.91
C SER A 108 -13.09 -4.91 -8.17
N CYS A 109 -12.36 -4.00 -8.82
CA CYS A 109 -11.44 -4.35 -9.89
C CYS A 109 -10.03 -3.97 -9.47
N ARG A 110 -9.09 -4.94 -9.51
CA ARG A 110 -7.72 -4.75 -8.99
C ARG A 110 -7.71 -4.23 -7.54
N ARG A 111 -8.61 -4.77 -6.71
CA ARG A 111 -8.78 -4.46 -5.28
C ARG A 111 -9.26 -3.05 -4.96
N VAL A 112 -9.81 -2.34 -5.94
CA VAL A 112 -10.31 -0.98 -5.74
C VAL A 112 -11.69 -0.78 -6.36
N VAL A 113 -12.40 0.25 -5.90
CA VAL A 113 -13.70 0.67 -6.42
C VAL A 113 -13.66 2.17 -6.68
N PRO A 114 -14.27 2.69 -7.78
CA PRO A 114 -14.43 4.13 -7.98
C PRO A 114 -15.21 4.78 -6.83
N GLN A 115 -14.78 5.94 -6.35
CA GLN A 115 -15.40 6.59 -5.20
C GLN A 115 -16.86 6.98 -5.48
N GLN A 116 -17.18 7.45 -6.68
CA GLN A 116 -18.54 7.82 -7.06
C GLN A 116 -19.53 6.65 -6.92
N VAL A 117 -19.10 5.42 -7.22
CA VAL A 117 -19.94 4.22 -7.04
C VAL A 117 -20.26 4.03 -5.56
N LEU A 118 -19.25 4.11 -4.69
CA LEU A 118 -19.43 3.96 -3.25
C LEU A 118 -20.31 5.05 -2.64
N VAL A 119 -20.28 6.27 -3.19
CA VAL A 119 -21.15 7.37 -2.77
C VAL A 119 -22.60 7.05 -3.11
N VAL A 120 -22.87 6.66 -4.36
CA VAL A 120 -24.23 6.30 -4.80
C VAL A 120 -24.78 5.10 -4.04
N GLU A 121 -24.00 4.02 -3.92
CA GLU A 121 -24.40 2.80 -3.17
C GLU A 121 -24.78 3.09 -1.72
N LYS A 122 -24.05 4.02 -1.08
CA LYS A 122 -24.35 4.43 0.31
C LYS A 122 -25.69 5.14 0.41
N ILE A 123 -26.07 5.92 -0.60
CA ILE A 123 -27.32 6.70 -0.61
C ILE A 123 -28.52 5.78 -0.89
N ILE A 124 -28.41 4.93 -1.91
CA ILE A 124 -29.50 4.02 -2.30
C ILE A 124 -29.65 2.80 -1.38
N GLY A 125 -28.64 2.52 -0.55
CA GLY A 125 -28.67 1.43 0.43
C GLY A 125 -28.47 0.02 -0.16
N ARG A 126 -27.95 -0.10 -1.39
CA ARG A 126 -27.62 -1.38 -2.05
C ARG A 126 -26.40 -1.24 -2.95
N TYR A 127 -25.81 -2.38 -3.34
CA TYR A 127 -24.77 -2.41 -4.38
C TYR A 127 -25.37 -2.09 -5.77
N LEU A 128 -24.57 -1.42 -6.60
CA LEU A 128 -24.91 -1.19 -8.00
C LEU A 128 -24.66 -2.47 -8.83
N SER A 129 -25.58 -2.76 -9.75
CA SER A 129 -25.43 -3.83 -10.74
C SER A 129 -24.28 -3.53 -11.71
N GLY A 130 -23.72 -4.55 -12.36
CA GLY A 130 -22.62 -4.36 -13.32
C GLY A 130 -22.94 -3.40 -14.46
N ASP A 131 -24.23 -3.27 -14.81
CA ASP A 131 -24.72 -2.45 -15.91
C ASP A 131 -24.91 -0.99 -15.52
N GLU A 132 -25.28 -0.71 -14.26
CA GLU A 132 -25.52 0.64 -13.76
C GLU A 132 -24.25 1.52 -13.83
N ILE A 133 -24.35 2.71 -14.42
CA ILE A 133 -23.23 3.64 -14.66
C ILE A 133 -23.44 4.96 -13.91
N VAL A 134 -22.46 5.37 -13.12
CA VAL A 134 -22.46 6.68 -12.45
C VAL A 134 -21.78 7.74 -13.34
N HIS A 135 -22.50 8.81 -13.64
CA HIS A 135 -22.06 9.94 -14.44
C HIS A 135 -21.86 11.20 -13.59
N HIS A 136 -20.80 11.95 -13.85
CA HIS A 136 -20.55 13.27 -13.26
C HIS A 136 -21.20 14.37 -14.09
N ILE A 137 -22.15 15.09 -13.51
CA ILE A 137 -22.96 16.12 -14.18
C ILE A 137 -22.10 17.28 -14.69
N ASN A 138 -21.18 17.77 -13.85
CA ASN A 138 -20.27 18.86 -14.24
C ASN A 138 -19.05 18.40 -15.05
N GLY A 139 -18.91 17.10 -15.35
CA GLY A 139 -17.76 16.52 -16.06
C GLY A 139 -16.46 16.45 -15.25
N ILE A 140 -16.45 16.89 -13.99
CA ILE A 140 -15.28 16.86 -13.09
C ILE A 140 -15.24 15.50 -12.37
N LYS A 141 -14.31 14.64 -12.77
CA LYS A 141 -14.24 13.21 -12.39
C LYS A 141 -13.90 12.95 -10.92
N ASP A 142 -13.36 13.95 -10.21
CA ASP A 142 -13.05 13.89 -8.80
C ASP A 142 -14.04 14.66 -7.91
N ASP A 143 -15.05 15.32 -8.49
CA ASP A 143 -16.16 15.92 -7.74
C ASP A 143 -17.24 14.87 -7.47
N ASN A 144 -17.03 14.09 -6.40
CA ASN A 144 -17.91 12.99 -6.01
C ASN A 144 -19.01 13.41 -5.01
N ARG A 145 -19.39 14.69 -5.01
CA ARG A 145 -20.54 15.16 -4.22
C ARG A 145 -21.84 14.53 -4.77
N PRO A 146 -22.76 14.04 -3.92
CA PRO A 146 -23.99 13.38 -4.36
C PRO A 146 -24.79 14.15 -5.41
N GLU A 147 -24.92 15.47 -5.23
CA GLU A 147 -25.64 16.36 -6.14
C GLU A 147 -25.02 16.46 -7.54
N ASN A 148 -23.74 16.09 -7.69
CA ASN A 148 -23.03 16.10 -8.96
C ASN A 148 -23.03 14.72 -9.66
N LEU A 149 -23.67 13.71 -9.07
CA LEU A 149 -23.69 12.35 -9.58
C LEU A 149 -25.08 12.00 -10.12
N TYR A 150 -25.12 11.33 -11.27
CA TYR A 150 -26.34 10.83 -11.90
C TYR A 150 -26.18 9.35 -12.24
N LEU A 151 -27.16 8.53 -11.89
CA LEU A 151 -27.14 7.09 -12.11
C LEU A 151 -27.90 6.72 -13.38
N PHE A 152 -27.20 6.20 -14.39
CA PHE A 152 -27.81 5.58 -15.56
C PHE A 152 -28.08 4.10 -15.29
N SER A 153 -29.17 3.59 -15.87
CA SER A 153 -29.57 2.20 -15.70
C SER A 153 -28.61 1.23 -16.42
N ASP A 154 -28.09 1.65 -17.57
CA ASP A 154 -27.09 0.92 -18.34
C ASP A 154 -26.10 1.85 -19.07
N ASP A 155 -25.04 1.27 -19.65
CA ASP A 155 -24.06 2.01 -20.47
C ASP A 155 -24.68 2.53 -21.79
N ARG A 156 -25.68 1.86 -22.35
CA ARG A 156 -26.29 2.25 -23.63
C ARG A 156 -27.02 3.60 -23.50
N GLU A 157 -27.77 3.80 -22.43
CA GLU A 157 -28.40 5.07 -22.09
C GLU A 157 -27.36 6.17 -21.86
N HIS A 158 -26.28 5.84 -21.14
CA HIS A 158 -25.16 6.78 -20.92
C HIS A 158 -24.51 7.22 -22.23
N GLN A 159 -24.22 6.28 -23.14
CA GLN A 159 -23.67 6.58 -24.46
C GLN A 159 -24.64 7.40 -25.32
N ARG A 160 -25.94 7.07 -25.30
CA ARG A 160 -26.98 7.83 -26.02
C ARG A 160 -27.06 9.28 -25.51
N TYR A 161 -26.98 9.48 -24.19
CA TYR A 161 -26.91 10.81 -23.61
C TYR A 161 -25.71 11.61 -24.17
N HIS A 162 -24.50 11.04 -24.14
CA HIS A 162 -23.32 11.72 -24.70
C HIS A 162 -23.45 12.04 -26.18
N GLN A 163 -23.99 11.11 -26.97
CA GLN A 163 -24.19 11.32 -28.41
C GLN A 163 -25.18 12.46 -28.67
N SER A 164 -26.34 12.44 -28.01
CA SER A 164 -27.37 13.47 -28.18
C SER A 164 -26.93 14.82 -27.64
N PHE A 165 -26.20 14.85 -26.52
CA PHE A 165 -25.67 16.08 -25.93
C PHE A 165 -24.64 16.73 -26.86
N ARG A 166 -23.72 15.96 -27.44
CA ARG A 166 -22.75 16.45 -28.43
C ARG A 166 -23.41 16.99 -29.69
N LYS A 167 -24.57 16.44 -30.08
CA LYS A 167 -25.37 16.92 -31.22
C LYS A 167 -26.22 18.15 -30.89
N GLY A 168 -26.30 18.57 -29.62
CA GLY A 168 -27.17 19.65 -29.16
C GLY A 168 -28.66 19.30 -29.18
N SER A 169 -29.00 18.01 -29.31
CA SER A 169 -30.39 17.55 -29.42
C SER A 169 -31.11 17.46 -28.05
N ILE A 170 -30.35 17.52 -26.95
CA ILE A 170 -30.88 17.44 -25.59
C ILE A 170 -30.22 18.49 -24.69
N LYS A 171 -30.93 18.91 -23.65
CA LYS A 171 -30.39 19.75 -22.58
C LYS A 171 -29.47 18.92 -21.66
N PRO A 172 -28.46 19.55 -21.02
CA PRO A 172 -27.63 18.85 -20.04
C PRO A 172 -28.46 18.41 -18.84
N ILE A 173 -28.02 17.33 -18.20
CA ILE A 173 -28.50 16.95 -16.87
C ILE A 173 -28.07 18.04 -15.89
N THR A 174 -28.94 18.40 -14.95
CA THR A 174 -28.69 19.48 -13.97
C THR A 174 -28.80 19.06 -12.52
N LYS A 175 -29.29 17.85 -12.24
CA LYS A 175 -29.51 17.33 -10.88
C LYS A 175 -29.34 15.81 -10.83
N SER A 176 -29.03 15.28 -9.64
CA SER A 176 -29.01 13.84 -9.34
C SER A 176 -30.40 13.20 -9.43
N ASN A 177 -30.45 11.86 -9.47
CA ASN A 177 -31.68 11.07 -9.62
C ASN A 177 -31.91 10.00 -8.52
N PHE A 178 -31.26 10.14 -7.37
CA PHE A 178 -31.40 9.27 -6.20
C PHE A 178 -31.35 10.11 -4.92
#